data_AF-A0A5J5F757-F1
#
_entry.id   AF-A0A5J5F757-F1
#
_cell.length_a   1.000
_cell.length_b   1.000
_cell.length_c   1.000
_cell.angle_alpha   90.00
_cell.angle_beta   90.00
_cell.angle_gamma   90.00
#
_symmetry.space_group_name_H-M   'P 1'
#
loop_
_entity.id
_entity.type
_entity.pdbx_description
1 polymer ?
#
loop_
_entity_poly.entity_id
_entity_poly.type
_entity_poly.pdbx_seq_one_letter_code
_entity_poly.pdbx_strand_id
1 'polypeptide(L)'
;MATKAKFLAIFGGVTSPTTVLCLALYRLSWPRPLKDCMGVFGHERVWLSTVFNDVTIWDSARLTPQTFTLYCERVADKGEPSGKIWGFIDGTFKVICRPDKRRAPQRPLYSGYKKHHGLVFQGIDTPDGLMSS
;
A
#
# COMPACT_ATOMS: atom_id res chain seq x y z
N MET A 1 19.29 -14.98 11.38
CA MET A 1 18.94 -14.53 12.74
C MET A 1 19.63 -13.19 13.01
N ALA A 2 19.10 -12.08 12.50
CA ALA A 2 19.41 -10.67 12.87
C ALA A 2 18.89 -9.68 11.80
N THR A 3 17.56 -9.51 11.68
CA THR A 3 17.03 -8.42 10.80
C THR A 3 15.64 -7.93 11.19
N LYS A 4 15.16 -8.23 12.41
CA LYS A 4 13.85 -7.74 12.90
C LYS A 4 13.93 -6.63 13.96
N ALA A 5 15.12 -6.15 14.30
CA ALA A 5 15.31 -5.26 15.45
C ALA A 5 15.88 -3.86 15.12
N LYS A 6 15.97 -3.44 13.85
CA LYS A 6 16.78 -2.26 13.49
C LYS A 6 16.05 -1.02 12.98
N PHE A 7 14.73 -0.93 13.04
CA PHE A 7 14.05 0.32 12.62
C PHE A 7 13.12 0.97 13.64
N LEU A 8 13.00 0.43 14.85
CA LEU A 8 12.33 1.12 15.96
C LEU A 8 13.17 2.24 16.60
N ALA A 9 14.39 2.49 16.10
CA ALA A 9 15.38 3.34 16.74
C ALA A 9 15.56 4.74 16.11
N ILE A 10 14.81 5.10 15.06
CA ILE A 10 14.99 6.41 14.40
C ILE A 10 14.22 7.53 15.12
N PHE A 11 13.18 7.20 15.90
CA PHE A 11 12.50 8.13 16.79
C PHE A 11 12.36 7.45 18.15
N GLY A 12 13.15 7.85 19.15
CA GLY A 12 13.35 7.17 20.43
C GLY A 12 12.14 7.07 21.38
N GLY A 13 10.94 6.81 20.87
CA GLY A 13 9.75 6.48 21.65
C GLY A 13 9.44 4.99 21.61
N VAL A 14 9.28 4.37 22.78
CA VAL A 14 8.70 3.03 22.92
C VAL A 14 7.28 3.08 22.35
N THR A 15 7.10 2.60 21.12
CA THR A 15 5.77 2.59 20.50
C THR A 15 5.03 1.34 20.93
N SER A 16 3.89 1.50 21.59
CA SER A 16 3.05 0.36 21.98
C SER A 16 2.61 -0.42 20.73
N PRO A 17 2.74 -1.76 20.68
CA PRO A 17 2.26 -2.58 19.56
C PRO A 17 0.78 -2.33 19.25
N THR A 18 -0.02 -2.01 20.26
CA THR A 18 -1.42 -1.63 20.11
C THR A 18 -1.59 -0.35 19.32
N THR A 19 -0.76 0.67 19.57
CA THR A 19 -0.79 1.94 18.83
C THR A 19 -0.42 1.74 17.37
N VAL A 20 0.59 0.91 17.12
CA VAL A 20 1.03 0.53 15.77
C VAL A 20 -0.09 -0.16 15.00
N LEU A 21 -0.74 -1.16 15.61
CA LEU A 21 -1.86 -1.88 15.01
C LEU A 21 -3.06 -0.96 14.78
N CYS A 22 -3.43 -0.12 15.76
CA CYS A 22 -4.51 0.85 15.64
C CYS A 22 -4.23 1.87 14.53
N LEU A 23 -3.00 2.35 14.40
CA LEU A 23 -2.60 3.23 13.30
C LEU A 23 -2.78 2.55 11.94
N ALA A 24 -2.29 1.31 11.80
CA ALA A 24 -2.42 0.55 10.56
C ALA A 24 -3.90 0.31 10.21
N LEU A 25 -4.70 -0.18 11.15
CA LEU A 25 -6.14 -0.40 10.94
C LEU A 25 -6.88 0.89 10.64
N TYR A 26 -6.58 1.98 11.34
CA TYR A 26 -7.20 3.29 11.09
C TYR A 26 -6.86 3.83 9.72
N ARG A 27 -5.60 3.69 9.27
CA ARG A 27 -5.15 4.11 7.93
C ARG A 27 -5.80 3.28 6.82
N LEU A 28 -5.96 1.97 7.06
CA LEU A 28 -6.61 1.04 6.12
C LEU A 28 -8.15 1.14 6.13
N SER A 29 -8.73 1.74 7.17
CA SER A 29 -10.17 2.05 7.21
C SER A 29 -10.47 3.20 6.24
N TRP A 30 -11.06 2.86 5.10
CA TRP A 30 -11.36 3.76 3.99
C TRP A 30 -12.18 5.02 4.37
N PRO A 31 -12.02 6.15 3.66
CA PRO A 31 -10.78 6.76 3.20
C PRO A 31 -10.32 7.77 4.25
N ARG A 32 -9.19 7.51 4.92
CA ARG A 32 -8.57 8.46 5.85
C ARG A 32 -7.30 9.00 5.22
N PRO A 33 -7.12 10.31 5.01
CA PRO A 33 -5.82 10.89 4.64
C PRO A 33 -4.85 10.94 5.83
N LEU A 34 -3.54 11.00 5.57
CA LEU A 34 -2.52 10.91 6.64
C LEU A 34 -2.64 12.07 7.64
N LYS A 35 -3.15 13.21 7.18
CA LYS A 35 -3.46 14.38 8.01
C LYS A 35 -4.46 14.07 9.14
N ASP A 36 -5.42 13.16 8.90
CA ASP A 36 -6.42 12.81 9.91
C ASP A 36 -5.79 11.94 11.00
N CYS A 37 -4.77 11.17 10.67
CA CYS A 37 -3.99 10.39 11.63
C CYS A 37 -3.24 11.31 12.60
N MET A 38 -2.81 12.49 12.18
CA MET A 38 -2.14 13.46 13.05
C MET A 38 -3.06 13.91 14.19
N GLY A 39 -4.34 14.18 13.90
CA GLY A 39 -5.31 14.58 14.92
C GLY A 39 -5.70 13.45 15.88
N VAL A 40 -5.73 12.20 15.39
CA VAL A 40 -6.14 11.05 16.21
C VAL A 40 -5.02 10.51 17.08
N PHE A 41 -3.81 10.41 16.52
CA PHE A 41 -2.68 9.79 17.19
C PHE A 41 -1.71 10.82 17.80
N GLY A 42 -1.84 12.11 17.48
CA GLY A 42 -1.03 13.17 18.09
C GLY A 42 0.45 13.17 17.69
N HIS A 43 0.81 12.44 16.63
CA HIS A 43 2.20 12.33 16.16
C HIS A 43 2.43 13.14 14.87
N GLU A 44 3.68 13.52 14.62
CA GLU A 44 4.05 14.15 13.36
C GLU A 44 3.82 13.24 12.16
N ARG A 45 3.60 13.85 11.00
CA ARG A 45 3.38 13.15 9.74
C ARG A 45 4.49 12.15 9.41
N VAL A 46 5.75 12.53 9.67
CA VAL A 46 6.92 11.70 9.36
C VAL A 46 6.87 10.42 10.17
N TRP A 47 6.70 10.54 11.49
CA TRP A 47 6.55 9.40 12.39
C TRP A 47 5.40 8.47 11.98
N LEU A 48 4.22 9.04 11.71
CA LEU A 48 3.06 8.25 11.28
C LEU A 48 3.31 7.51 9.96
N SER A 49 4.01 8.16 9.03
CA SER A 49 4.38 7.54 7.76
C SER A 49 5.39 6.41 7.97
N THR A 50 6.40 6.62 8.80
CA THR A 50 7.42 5.60 9.09
C THR A 50 6.79 4.38 9.75
N VAL A 51 6.00 4.57 10.81
CA VAL A 51 5.34 3.47 11.51
C VAL A 51 4.36 2.73 10.61
N PHE A 52 3.58 3.44 9.79
CA PHE A 52 2.68 2.78 8.85
C PHE A 52 3.44 1.95 7.81
N ASN A 53 4.48 2.52 7.19
CA ASN A 53 5.27 1.86 6.17
C ASN A 53 6.05 0.65 6.70
N ASP A 54 6.52 0.71 7.96
CA ASP A 54 7.21 -0.39 8.63
C ASP A 54 6.28 -1.58 8.91
N VAL A 55 4.97 -1.33 9.06
CA VAL A 55 3.95 -2.36 9.33
C VAL A 55 3.35 -2.92 8.05
N THR A 56 3.23 -2.09 7.00
CA THR A 56 2.80 -2.57 5.71
C THR A 56 3.79 -3.58 5.17
N ILE A 57 3.26 -4.68 4.65
CA ILE A 57 4.04 -5.88 4.36
C ILE A 57 4.88 -5.64 3.10
N TRP A 58 6.13 -5.24 3.30
CA TRP A 58 7.16 -5.45 2.29
C TRP A 58 7.57 -6.92 2.32
N ASP A 59 7.31 -7.65 1.23
CA ASP A 59 7.75 -9.03 1.08
C ASP A 59 9.26 -9.09 0.83
N SER A 60 10.05 -8.93 1.90
CA SER A 60 11.51 -8.92 1.83
C SER A 60 12.12 -10.25 1.38
N ALA A 61 11.37 -11.35 1.44
CA ALA A 61 11.81 -12.65 0.97
C ALA A 61 11.71 -12.75 -0.56
N ARG A 62 10.65 -12.17 -1.14
CA ARG A 62 10.42 -12.17 -2.59
C ARG A 62 11.05 -10.97 -3.29
N LEU A 63 10.92 -9.76 -2.74
CA LEU A 63 11.41 -8.51 -3.29
C LEU A 63 12.81 -8.17 -2.78
N THR A 64 13.76 -9.00 -3.21
CA THR A 64 15.20 -8.82 -2.97
C THR A 64 15.83 -7.93 -4.05
N PRO A 65 17.01 -7.33 -3.80
CA PRO A 65 17.76 -6.60 -4.84
C PRO A 65 17.97 -7.42 -6.11
N GLN A 66 18.25 -8.72 -5.97
CA GLN A 66 18.47 -9.64 -7.10
C GLN A 66 17.21 -9.82 -7.95
N THR A 67 16.05 -9.96 -7.31
CA THR A 67 14.77 -10.05 -8.02
C THR A 67 14.37 -8.74 -8.70
N PHE A 68 14.71 -7.57 -8.12
CA PHE A 68 14.49 -6.30 -8.81
C PHE A 68 15.31 -6.19 -10.09
N THR A 69 16.60 -6.52 -10.03
CA THR A 69 17.45 -6.54 -11.22
C THR A 69 16.88 -7.50 -12.26
N LEU A 70 16.50 -8.71 -11.85
CA LEU A 70 15.87 -9.69 -12.72
C LEU A 70 14.60 -9.15 -13.38
N TYR A 71 13.70 -8.53 -12.62
CA TYR A 71 12.47 -7.96 -13.17
C TYR A 71 12.74 -6.82 -14.16
N CYS A 72 13.65 -5.90 -13.82
CA CYS A 72 14.07 -4.84 -14.74
C CYS A 72 14.59 -5.40 -16.07
N GLU A 73 15.43 -6.45 -16.03
CA GLU A 73 15.92 -7.14 -17.22
C GLU A 73 14.77 -7.74 -18.03
N ARG A 74 13.85 -8.49 -17.39
CA ARG A 74 12.73 -9.13 -18.08
C ARG A 74 11.77 -8.13 -18.73
N VAL A 75 11.59 -6.97 -18.10
CA VAL A 75 10.77 -5.89 -18.63
C VAL A 75 11.51 -5.19 -19.79
N ALA A 76 12.81 -4.96 -19.66
CA ALA A 76 13.66 -4.42 -20.74
C ALA A 76 13.69 -5.33 -21.97
N ASP A 77 13.78 -6.66 -21.78
CA ASP A 77 13.71 -7.66 -22.85
C ASP A 77 12.41 -7.59 -23.66
N LYS A 78 11.34 -7.02 -23.08
CA LYS A 78 10.05 -6.78 -23.74
C LYS A 78 9.95 -5.41 -24.42
N GLY A 79 11.04 -4.66 -24.48
CA GLY A 79 11.13 -3.37 -25.17
C GLY A 79 11.01 -2.15 -24.25
N GLU A 80 11.14 -2.32 -22.94
CA GLU A 80 11.22 -1.20 -22.02
C GLU A 80 12.62 -0.55 -22.09
N PRO A 81 12.73 0.74 -22.46
CA PRO A 81 14.01 1.34 -22.83
C PRO A 81 14.87 1.83 -21.64
N SER A 82 14.29 1.99 -20.45
CA SER A 82 15.02 2.57 -19.30
C SER A 82 15.83 1.55 -18.52
N GLY A 83 15.48 0.25 -18.57
CA GLY A 83 16.10 -0.80 -17.78
C GLY A 83 15.88 -0.63 -16.27
N LYS A 84 14.85 0.14 -15.88
CA LYS A 84 14.59 0.56 -14.49
C LYS A 84 13.19 0.18 -14.02
N ILE A 85 12.33 -0.28 -14.91
CA ILE A 85 10.96 -0.66 -14.57
C ILE A 85 10.95 -2.11 -14.10
N TRP A 86 10.60 -2.34 -12.84
CA TRP A 86 10.53 -3.68 -12.24
C TRP A 86 9.09 -4.20 -12.07
N GLY A 87 8.08 -3.35 -12.29
CA GLY A 87 6.68 -3.69 -12.10
C GLY A 87 5.76 -2.57 -12.57
N PHE A 88 4.48 -2.89 -12.73
CA PHE A 88 3.47 -1.99 -13.28
C PHE A 88 2.36 -1.74 -12.27
N ILE A 89 1.86 -0.51 -12.20
CA ILE A 89 0.68 -0.22 -11.38
C ILE A 89 -0.53 -0.88 -12.04
N ASP A 90 -1.11 -1.87 -11.37
CA ASP A 90 -2.41 -2.42 -11.74
C ASP A 90 -3.52 -1.73 -10.93
N GLY A 91 -4.55 -1.31 -11.64
CA GLY A 91 -5.75 -0.68 -11.10
C GLY A 91 -6.95 -1.58 -11.34
N THR A 92 -7.01 -2.73 -10.66
CA THR A 92 -8.10 -3.68 -10.81
C THR A 92 -9.40 -3.11 -10.23
N PHE A 93 -10.37 -2.83 -11.10
CA PHE A 93 -11.72 -2.45 -10.72
C PHE A 93 -12.56 -3.70 -10.42
N LYS A 94 -12.98 -3.87 -9.16
CA LYS A 94 -13.91 -4.93 -8.76
C LYS A 94 -15.31 -4.36 -8.60
N VAL A 95 -16.23 -4.86 -9.40
CA VAL A 95 -17.65 -4.49 -9.33
C VAL A 95 -18.24 -4.94 -8.00
N ILE A 96 -19.05 -4.09 -7.40
CA ILE A 96 -19.84 -4.39 -6.22
C ILE A 96 -21.32 -4.10 -6.49
N CYS A 97 -22.21 -4.67 -5.69
CA CYS A 97 -23.61 -4.28 -5.70
C CYS A 97 -23.75 -2.80 -5.31
N ARG A 98 -24.80 -2.13 -5.82
CA ARG A 98 -25.09 -0.74 -5.46
C ARG A 98 -25.27 -0.63 -3.94
N PRO A 99 -24.42 0.14 -3.23
CA PRO A 99 -24.51 0.22 -1.78
C PRO A 99 -25.77 0.97 -1.34
N ASP A 100 -26.37 0.57 -0.22
CA ASP A 100 -27.47 1.31 0.39
C ASP A 100 -26.98 2.69 0.84
N LYS A 101 -27.68 3.76 0.42
CA LYS A 101 -27.34 5.16 0.77
C LYS A 101 -27.32 5.41 2.29
N ARG A 102 -28.07 4.63 3.07
CA ARG A 102 -28.11 4.72 4.54
C ARG A 102 -26.86 4.13 5.19
N ARG A 103 -26.17 3.19 4.50
CA ARG A 103 -25.01 2.46 5.02
C ARG A 103 -23.69 2.97 4.47
N ALA A 104 -23.65 3.41 3.22
CA ALA A 104 -22.44 3.91 2.58
C ALA A 104 -22.74 4.93 1.46
N PRO A 105 -21.84 5.90 1.23
CA PRO A 105 -21.99 6.87 0.14
C PRO A 105 -21.80 6.19 -1.23
N GLN A 106 -22.79 6.33 -2.12
CA GLN A 106 -22.75 5.72 -3.45
C GLN A 106 -21.80 6.42 -4.43
N ARG A 107 -21.76 7.77 -4.40
CA ARG A 107 -21.02 8.57 -5.39
C ARG A 107 -19.53 8.22 -5.48
N PRO A 108 -18.78 8.05 -4.38
CA PRO A 108 -17.35 7.71 -4.44
C PRO A 108 -17.08 6.30 -4.98
N LEU A 109 -18.09 5.43 -4.96
CA LEU A 109 -17.98 4.03 -5.38
C LEU A 109 -18.45 3.83 -6.82
N TYR A 110 -19.04 4.84 -7.46
CA TYR A 110 -19.54 4.72 -8.82
C TYR A 110 -18.51 5.22 -9.84
N SER A 111 -18.10 4.35 -10.76
CA SER A 111 -17.27 4.74 -11.90
C SER A 111 -18.16 5.17 -13.06
N GLY A 112 -18.08 6.45 -13.44
CA GLY A 112 -18.78 6.96 -14.63
C GLY A 112 -18.32 6.27 -15.92
N TYR A 113 -17.03 5.96 -16.03
CA TYR A 113 -16.45 5.28 -17.19
C TYR A 113 -16.94 3.83 -17.32
N LYS A 114 -16.91 3.06 -16.23
CA LYS A 114 -17.35 1.65 -16.23
C LYS A 114 -18.87 1.49 -16.08
N LYS A 115 -19.60 2.55 -15.72
CA LYS A 115 -21.05 2.57 -15.43
C LYS A 115 -21.47 1.57 -14.35
N HIS A 116 -20.58 1.27 -13.40
CA HIS A 116 -20.82 0.34 -12.30
C HIS A 116 -20.33 0.92 -10.97
N HIS A 117 -20.91 0.43 -9.87
CA HIS A 117 -20.32 0.60 -8.56
C HIS A 117 -19.19 -0.41 -8.39
N GLY A 118 -18.07 0.01 -7.81
CA GLY A 118 -16.91 -0.85 -7.62
C GLY A 118 -15.85 -0.23 -6.73
N LEU A 119 -14.91 -1.07 -6.34
CA LEU A 119 -13.70 -0.70 -5.64
C LEU A 119 -12.53 -0.78 -6.62
N VAL A 120 -11.65 0.21 -6.57
CA VAL A 120 -10.38 0.17 -7.28
C VAL A 120 -9.35 -0.39 -6.32
N PHE A 121 -8.85 -1.57 -6.61
CA PHE A 121 -7.68 -2.12 -5.95
C PHE A 121 -6.47 -1.68 -6.76
N GLN A 122 -5.56 -0.95 -6.11
CA GLN A 122 -4.31 -0.53 -6.72
C GLN A 122 -3.19 -1.35 -6.11
N GLY A 123 -2.40 -2.00 -6.97
CA GLY A 123 -1.22 -2.76 -6.58
C GLY A 123 -0.13 -2.62 -7.64
N ILE A 124 1.01 -3.26 -7.39
CA ILE A 124 2.10 -3.37 -8.35
C ILE A 124 2.11 -4.81 -8.86
N ASP A 125 1.83 -5.01 -10.14
CA ASP A 125 1.98 -6.30 -10.81
C ASP A 125 3.46 -6.51 -11.16
N THR A 126 4.03 -7.62 -10.70
CA THR A 126 5.44 -7.96 -10.92
C THR A 126 5.60 -9.02 -12.02
N PRO A 127 6.75 -9.07 -12.74
CA PRO A 127 6.96 -10.01 -13.87
C PRO A 127 6.84 -11.51 -13.56
N ASP A 128 6.79 -11.90 -12.29
CA ASP A 128 6.50 -13.26 -11.84
C ASP A 128 5.00 -13.58 -11.76
N GLY A 129 4.12 -12.62 -12.11
CA GLY A 129 2.67 -12.77 -12.10
C GLY A 129 2.04 -12.61 -10.71
N LEU A 130 2.78 -12.07 -9.74
CA LEU A 130 2.29 -11.79 -8.40
C LEU A 130 2.03 -10.29 -8.21
N MET A 131 1.12 -9.95 -7.31
CA MET A 131 0.87 -8.56 -6.92
C MET A 131 1.65 -8.20 -5.66
N SER A 132 2.31 -7.04 -5.68
CA SER A 132 2.90 -6.37 -4.52
C SER A 132 2.09 -5.15 -4.09
N SER A 133 2.15 -4.83 -2.80
CA SER A 133 1.65 -3.57 -2.23
C SER A 133 2.78 -2.60 -1.94
#